data_AF-A0A1X0HYY2-F1
#
_entry.id   AF-A0A1X0HYY2-F1
#
_cell.length_a   1.000
_cell.length_b   1.000
_cell.length_c   1.000
_cell.angle_alpha   90.00
_cell.angle_beta   90.00
_cell.angle_gamma   90.00
#
_symmetry.space_group_name_H-M   'P 1'
#
loop_
_entity.id
_entity.type
_entity.pdbx_description
1 polymer ?
#
loop_
_entity_poly.entity_id
_entity_poly.type
_entity_poly.pdbx_seq_one_letter_code
_entity_poly.pdbx_strand_id
1 'polypeptide(L)'
;PYPAAIPDHFNTEVMIYRGYWMVSWFKREFGLREMQQAREQGVEPEQLFDELVNGVPPGSMGLTLQPYWSPGIREPGLEAKGAMIGFGDVHT
;
A
#
# COMPACT_ATOMS: atom_id res chain seq x y z
N PRO A 1 15.38 16.31 -19.09
CA PRO A 1 16.24 15.32 -18.39
C PRO A 1 16.56 15.89 -17.00
N TYR A 2 16.43 15.09 -15.94
CA TYR A 2 16.60 15.57 -14.57
C TYR A 2 18.10 15.64 -14.24
N PRO A 3 18.67 16.81 -13.90
CA PRO A 3 20.09 16.95 -13.61
C PRO A 3 20.45 16.21 -12.32
N ALA A 4 21.61 15.55 -12.30
CA ALA A 4 22.15 14.99 -11.07
C ALA A 4 22.79 16.10 -10.20
N ALA A 5 23.03 15.79 -8.92
CA ALA A 5 23.82 16.66 -8.04
C ALA A 5 25.31 16.72 -8.44
N ILE A 6 25.77 15.76 -9.26
CA ILE A 6 27.12 15.70 -9.82
C ILE A 6 27.11 16.37 -11.21
N PRO A 7 28.07 17.26 -11.51
CA PRO A 7 28.19 17.88 -12.84
C PRO A 7 28.22 16.85 -13.97
N ASP A 8 27.66 17.21 -15.12
CA ASP A 8 27.65 16.41 -16.35
C ASP A 8 26.96 15.03 -16.26
N HIS A 9 26.07 14.86 -15.26
CA HIS A 9 25.31 13.62 -15.06
C HIS A 9 23.80 13.88 -14.95
N PHE A 10 22.99 12.84 -15.17
CA PHE A 10 21.54 12.87 -15.05
C PHE A 10 21.06 11.88 -13.98
N ASN A 11 19.94 12.21 -13.33
CA ASN A 11 19.26 11.35 -12.38
C ASN A 11 18.09 10.61 -13.06
N THR A 12 18.03 9.30 -12.89
CA THR A 12 16.88 8.50 -13.30
C THR A 12 15.95 8.35 -12.10
N GLU A 13 14.82 9.06 -12.13
CA GLU A 13 13.84 9.02 -11.07
C GLU A 13 12.50 8.50 -11.60
N VAL A 14 11.88 7.63 -10.81
CA VAL A 14 10.50 7.17 -11.01
C VAL A 14 9.75 7.40 -9.70
N MET A 15 8.62 8.09 -9.78
CA MET A 15 7.78 8.35 -8.63
C MET A 15 6.63 7.35 -8.57
N ILE A 16 6.54 6.62 -7.46
CA ILE A 16 5.37 5.80 -7.13
C ILE A 16 4.48 6.60 -6.18
N TYR A 17 3.35 7.07 -6.69
CA TYR A 17 2.42 7.86 -5.89
C TYR A 17 1.74 7.02 -4.82
N ARG A 18 1.47 7.65 -3.67
CA ARG A 18 0.59 7.14 -2.59
C ARG A 18 1.03 5.87 -1.87
N GLY A 19 2.32 5.49 -1.88
CA GLY A 19 2.83 4.35 -1.11
C GLY A 19 2.39 4.36 0.36
N TYR A 20 2.88 5.30 1.16
CA TYR A 20 2.48 5.43 2.57
C TYR A 20 1.03 5.84 2.77
N TRP A 21 0.48 6.65 1.87
CA TRP A 21 -0.93 7.04 1.94
C TRP A 21 -1.85 5.82 1.94
N MET A 22 -1.52 4.79 1.15
CA MET A 22 -2.32 3.58 1.05
C MET A 22 -2.34 2.78 2.35
N VAL A 23 -1.20 2.71 3.07
CA VAL A 23 -1.12 2.08 4.39
C VAL A 23 -2.01 2.82 5.38
N SER A 24 -1.92 4.16 5.42
CA SER A 24 -2.76 4.96 6.30
C SER A 24 -4.26 4.86 5.97
N TRP A 25 -4.60 4.83 4.68
CA TRP A 25 -5.96 4.62 4.21
C TRP A 25 -6.48 3.23 4.62
N PHE A 26 -5.69 2.17 4.39
CA PHE A 26 -6.07 0.80 4.75
C PHE A 26 -6.31 0.65 6.25
N LYS A 27 -5.38 1.17 7.07
CA LYS A 27 -5.53 1.22 8.52
C LYS A 27 -6.84 1.88 8.95
N ARG A 28 -7.21 2.99 8.30
CA ARG A 28 -8.44 3.73 8.63
C ARG A 28 -9.71 3.02 8.21
N GLU A 29 -9.72 2.43 7.00
CA GLU A 29 -10.95 1.85 6.42
C GLU A 29 -11.18 0.39 6.86
N PHE A 30 -10.12 -0.37 7.12
CA PHE A 30 -10.19 -1.81 7.40
C PHE A 30 -9.57 -2.22 8.73
N GLY A 31 -8.78 -1.35 9.36
CA GLY A 31 -7.99 -1.65 10.56
C GLY A 31 -8.68 -1.43 11.91
N LEU A 32 -10.01 -1.37 11.96
CA LEU A 32 -10.73 -1.00 13.18
C LEU A 32 -10.40 -1.91 14.38
N ARG A 33 -10.24 -3.22 14.14
CA ARG A 33 -9.91 -4.20 15.17
C ARG A 33 -8.52 -3.93 15.75
N GLU A 34 -7.53 -3.81 14.89
CA GLU A 34 -6.14 -3.56 15.27
C GLU A 34 -6.02 -2.19 15.97
N MET A 35 -6.76 -1.17 15.51
CA MET A 35 -6.81 0.13 16.18
C MET A 35 -7.36 0.05 17.61
N GLN A 36 -8.39 -0.77 17.86
CA GLN A 36 -8.94 -0.96 19.19
C GLN A 36 -7.97 -1.73 20.09
N GLN A 37 -7.41 -2.83 19.58
CA GLN A 37 -6.42 -3.64 20.31
C GLN A 37 -5.17 -2.84 20.66
N ALA A 38 -4.65 -2.05 19.71
CA ALA A 38 -3.50 -1.19 19.92
C ALA A 38 -3.75 -0.16 21.02
N ARG A 39 -4.97 0.40 21.07
CA ARG A 39 -5.38 1.32 22.14
C ARG A 39 -5.43 0.64 23.51
N GLU A 40 -5.90 -0.60 23.59
CA GLU A 40 -5.94 -1.37 24.83
C GLU A 40 -4.54 -1.76 25.32
N GLN A 41 -3.64 -2.06 24.38
CA GLN A 41 -2.26 -2.47 24.65
C GLN A 41 -1.29 -1.29 24.83
N GLY A 42 -1.69 -0.07 24.45
CA GLY A 42 -0.84 1.11 24.51
C GLY A 42 0.28 1.13 23.46
N VAL A 43 0.05 0.50 22.30
CA VAL A 43 0.99 0.43 21.17
C VAL A 43 0.43 1.15 19.94
N GLU A 44 1.26 1.35 18.93
CA GLU A 44 0.80 1.85 17.63
C GLU A 44 0.16 0.72 16.82
N PRO A 45 -0.97 0.95 16.12
CA PRO A 45 -1.63 -0.09 15.33
C PRO A 45 -0.72 -0.72 14.25
N GLU A 46 0.21 0.07 13.69
CA GLU A 46 1.22 -0.40 12.75
C GLU A 46 2.03 -1.60 13.27
N GLN A 47 2.29 -1.68 14.58
CA GLN A 47 3.02 -2.82 15.16
C GLN A 47 2.19 -4.11 15.04
N LEU A 48 0.88 -4.03 15.21
CA LEU A 48 -0.02 -5.18 15.01
C LEU A 48 -0.12 -5.55 13.53
N PHE A 49 -0.13 -4.57 12.62
CA PHE A 49 -0.08 -4.85 11.19
C PHE A 49 1.22 -5.52 10.75
N ASP A 50 2.36 -5.12 11.31
CA ASP A 50 3.65 -5.76 11.02
C ASP A 50 3.63 -7.24 11.43
N GLU A 51 3.04 -7.58 12.57
CA GLU A 51 2.85 -8.97 13.00
C GLU A 51 1.95 -9.76 12.03
N LEU A 52 0.83 -9.18 11.60
CA LEU A 52 -0.08 -9.79 10.64
C LEU A 52 0.60 -10.04 9.29
N VAL A 53 1.32 -9.04 8.77
CA VAL A 53 2.03 -9.12 7.49
C VAL A 53 3.13 -10.18 7.53
N ASN A 54 3.86 -10.30 8.66
CA ASN A 54 4.87 -11.33 8.84
C ASN A 54 4.29 -12.76 8.83
N GLY A 55 3.00 -12.92 9.13
CA GLY A 55 2.29 -14.20 9.03
C GLY A 55 1.81 -14.55 7.61
N VAL A 56 1.81 -13.60 6.68
CA VAL A 56 1.33 -13.82 5.30
C VAL A 56 2.44 -14.47 4.47
N PRO A 57 2.18 -15.63 3.81
CA PRO A 57 3.17 -16.25 2.96
C PRO A 57 3.47 -15.40 1.71
N PRO A 58 4.69 -15.50 1.14
CA PRO A 58 5.00 -14.85 -0.13
C PRO A 58 3.96 -15.15 -1.21
N GLY A 59 3.58 -14.12 -1.97
CA GLY A 59 2.55 -14.22 -3.00
C GLY A 59 1.12 -14.06 -2.49
N SER A 60 0.91 -13.83 -1.19
CA SER A 60 -0.40 -13.46 -0.60
C SER A 60 -1.55 -14.38 -1.02
N MET A 61 -1.27 -15.67 -1.17
CA MET A 61 -2.23 -16.69 -1.62
C MET A 61 -2.93 -16.35 -2.96
N GLY A 62 -2.27 -15.58 -3.83
CA GLY A 62 -2.79 -15.16 -5.13
C GLY A 62 -3.48 -13.79 -5.12
N LEU A 63 -3.57 -13.11 -3.97
CA LEU A 63 -4.13 -11.77 -3.89
C LEU A 63 -3.22 -10.76 -4.59
N THR A 64 -3.80 -10.00 -5.52
CA THR A 64 -3.11 -8.95 -6.29
C THR A 64 -3.81 -7.61 -6.06
N LEU A 65 -3.01 -6.58 -5.82
CA LEU A 65 -3.48 -5.22 -5.72
C LEU A 65 -3.35 -4.51 -7.07
N GLN A 66 -4.44 -3.91 -7.53
CA GLN A 66 -4.46 -2.90 -8.59
C GLN A 66 -4.37 -1.51 -7.91
N PRO A 67 -3.21 -0.84 -7.91
CA PRO A 67 -2.96 0.34 -7.06
C PRO A 67 -3.43 1.66 -7.70
N TYR A 68 -4.59 1.64 -8.35
CA TYR A 68 -5.16 2.81 -9.04
C TYR A 68 -5.95 3.73 -8.10
N TRP A 69 -5.30 4.13 -6.99
CA TRP A 69 -5.86 5.03 -5.97
C TRP A 69 -5.40 6.48 -6.11
N SER A 70 -4.46 6.73 -7.01
CA SER A 70 -3.98 8.07 -7.30
C SER A 70 -4.95 8.81 -8.23
N PRO A 71 -5.26 10.09 -7.97
CA PRO A 71 -6.01 10.90 -8.92
C PRO A 71 -5.16 11.15 -10.17
N GLY A 72 -5.80 11.23 -11.34
CA GLY A 72 -5.13 11.62 -12.59
C GLY A 72 -4.32 10.51 -13.26
N ILE A 73 -4.67 9.24 -13.05
CA ILE A 73 -4.09 8.11 -13.78
C ILE A 73 -4.34 8.31 -15.28
N ARG A 74 -3.25 8.39 -16.05
CA ARG A 74 -3.32 8.62 -17.50
C ARG A 74 -3.51 7.32 -18.29
N GLU A 75 -2.88 6.25 -17.83
CA GLU A 75 -3.00 4.91 -18.40
C GLU A 75 -3.45 3.96 -17.27
N PRO A 76 -4.54 3.19 -17.43
CA PRO A 76 -5.34 3.02 -18.65
C PRO A 76 -6.32 4.18 -18.95
N GLY A 77 -6.58 5.06 -17.99
CA GLY A 77 -7.46 6.21 -18.15
C GLY A 77 -7.86 6.81 -16.80
N LEU A 78 -8.53 7.97 -16.82
CA LEU A 78 -8.92 8.71 -15.61
C LEU A 78 -9.98 7.99 -14.77
N GLU A 79 -10.72 7.09 -15.41
CA GLU A 79 -11.72 6.22 -14.82
C GLU A 79 -11.13 5.06 -14.03
N ALA A 80 -9.81 4.82 -14.14
CA ALA A 80 -9.12 3.77 -13.41
C ALA A 80 -9.41 3.84 -11.90
N LYS A 81 -9.81 2.71 -11.33
CA LYS A 81 -10.03 2.51 -9.91
C LYS A 81 -9.12 1.41 -9.42
N GLY A 82 -8.64 1.52 -8.20
CA GLY A 82 -7.94 0.42 -7.59
C GLY A 82 -8.88 -0.73 -7.26
N ALA A 83 -8.29 -1.87 -6.98
CA ALA A 83 -9.00 -3.08 -6.62
C ALA A 83 -8.05 -4.01 -5.88
N MET A 84 -8.61 -4.89 -5.05
CA MET A 84 -7.94 -6.10 -4.59
C MET A 84 -8.61 -7.27 -5.30
N ILE A 85 -7.83 -8.09 -5.99
CA ILE A 85 -8.30 -9.13 -6.90
C ILE A 85 -7.69 -10.46 -6.46
N GLY A 86 -8.48 -11.54 -6.48
CA GLY A 86 -7.99 -12.88 -6.14
C GLY A 86 -8.44 -13.42 -4.78
N PHE A 87 -9.43 -12.79 -4.14
CA PHE A 87 -10.05 -13.35 -2.92
C PHE A 87 -10.60 -14.76 -3.18
N GLY A 88 -10.42 -15.61 -2.18
CA GLY A 88 -10.87 -17.00 -2.12
C GLY A 88 -11.13 -17.39 -0.66
N ASP A 89 -11.58 -18.62 -0.44
CA ASP A 89 -11.92 -19.17 0.89
C ASP A 89 -10.78 -19.16 1.90
N VAL A 90 -9.53 -19.14 1.43
CA VAL A 90 -8.32 -19.03 2.27
C VAL A 90 -8.04 -17.62 2.81
N HIS A 91 -8.77 -16.59 2.36
CA HIS A 91 -8.56 -15.21 2.80
C HIS A 91 -9.58 -14.84 3.89
N THR A 92 -9.10 -14.62 5.12
CA THR A 92 -9.92 -14.32 6.30
C THR A 92 -9.29 -13.25 7.17
#